data_AF-A0A1I5VGX4-F1
#
_entry.id   AF-A0A1I5VGX4-F1
#
_cell.length_a   1.000
_cell.length_b   1.000
_cell.length_c   1.000
_cell.angle_alpha   90.00
_cell.angle_beta   90.00
_cell.angle_gamma   90.00
#
_symmetry.space_group_name_H-M   'P 1'
#
loop_
_entity.id
_entity.type
_entity.pdbx_description
1 polymer ?
#
loop_
_entity_poly.entity_id
_entity_poly.type
_entity_poly.pdbx_seq_one_letter_code
_entity_poly.pdbx_strand_id
1 'polypeptide(L)'
;MKNFLAKKSYGFCAVVLALIVAVISLVRYLAWAPAHNATNAMVVAALVIGIVLNVIIMIKDEDLLLVAATACYSFAVFRHLADQVGSFVDAFQGINMFGDATQVGNIVSIAIVMGIGVLLTIISGFLRREV
;
A
#
# COMPACT_ATOMS: atom_id res chain seq x y z
N MET A 1 14.22 -2.65 28.78
CA MET A 1 14.08 -2.37 27.34
C MET A 1 14.86 -3.31 26.41
N LYS A 2 15.72 -4.23 26.90
CA LYS A 2 16.46 -5.20 26.05
C LYS A 2 15.63 -6.38 25.49
N ASN A 3 14.37 -6.57 25.90
CA ASN A 3 13.58 -7.78 25.60
C ASN A 3 12.49 -7.63 24.53
N PHE A 4 12.30 -6.46 23.91
CA PHE A 4 11.22 -6.30 22.92
C PHE A 4 11.55 -6.94 21.57
N LEU A 5 12.83 -6.94 21.17
CA LEU A 5 13.30 -7.48 19.89
C LEU A 5 13.69 -8.97 19.98
N ALA A 6 13.95 -9.50 21.17
CA ALA A 6 14.40 -10.88 21.37
C ALA A 6 13.28 -11.94 21.17
N LYS A 7 12.01 -11.51 21.10
CA LYS A 7 10.83 -12.37 20.88
C LYS A 7 10.11 -12.13 19.55
N LYS A 8 10.72 -11.39 18.61
CA LYS A 8 10.07 -11.05 17.34
C LYS A 8 10.44 -12.06 16.26
N SER A 9 9.42 -12.77 15.77
CA SER A 9 9.54 -13.74 14.67
C SER A 9 9.54 -13.03 13.31
N TYR A 10 9.91 -13.75 12.24
CA TYR A 10 9.93 -13.25 10.86
C TYR A 10 8.61 -12.60 10.43
N GLY A 11 7.47 -13.07 10.94
CA GLY A 11 6.17 -12.45 10.68
C GLY A 11 6.08 -11.02 11.21
N PHE A 12 6.63 -10.74 12.40
CA PHE A 12 6.63 -9.37 12.93
C PHE A 12 7.49 -8.42 12.07
N CYS A 13 8.64 -8.89 11.59
CA CYS A 13 9.47 -8.12 10.67
C CYS A 13 8.70 -7.79 9.38
N ALA A 14 7.90 -8.72 8.86
CA ALA A 14 7.05 -8.47 7.70
C ALA A 14 5.98 -7.40 7.97
N VAL A 15 5.35 -7.37 9.15
CA VAL A 15 4.42 -6.28 9.54
C VAL A 15 5.14 -4.92 9.58
N VAL A 16 6.33 -4.86 10.18
CA VAL A 16 7.12 -3.61 10.25
C VAL A 16 7.50 -3.11 8.86
N LEU A 17 7.95 -4.01 7.98
CA LEU A 17 8.25 -3.67 6.60
C LEU A 17 7.00 -3.23 5.84
N ALA A 18 5.86 -3.90 6.04
CA ALA A 18 4.59 -3.52 5.44
C ALA A 18 4.17 -2.11 5.85
N LEU A 19 4.35 -1.76 7.13
CA LEU A 19 4.10 -0.42 7.65
C LEU A 19 4.99 0.64 6.97
N ILE A 20 6.29 0.39 6.88
CA ILE A 20 7.24 1.30 6.22
C ILE A 20 6.84 1.50 4.75
N VAL A 21 6.57 0.42 4.03
CA VAL A 21 6.17 0.45 2.62
C VAL A 21 4.83 1.17 2.44
N ALA A 22 3.87 1.01 3.34
CA ALA A 22 2.59 1.72 3.31
C ALA A 22 2.77 3.23 3.51
N VAL A 23 3.65 3.65 4.42
CA VAL A 23 3.99 5.08 4.61
C VAL A 23 4.65 5.65 3.37
N ILE A 24 5.61 4.93 2.78
CA ILE A 24 6.26 5.35 1.52
C ILE A 24 5.22 5.46 0.40
N SER A 25 4.32 4.47 0.28
CA SER A 25 3.22 4.49 -0.69
C SER A 25 2.35 5.73 -0.55
N LEU A 26 1.97 6.07 0.69
CA LEU A 26 1.15 7.24 0.99
C LEU A 26 1.86 8.54 0.60
N VAL A 27 3.13 8.69 0.99
CA VAL A 27 3.94 9.87 0.66
C VAL A 27 4.11 10.01 -0.85
N ARG A 28 4.44 8.91 -1.55
CA ARG A 28 4.59 8.92 -3.01
C ARG A 28 3.29 9.30 -3.71
N TYR A 29 2.17 8.75 -3.26
CA TYR A 29 0.86 9.08 -3.82
C TYR A 29 0.51 10.56 -3.60
N LEU A 30 0.66 11.06 -2.37
CA LEU A 30 0.36 12.46 -2.04
C LEU A 30 1.32 13.47 -2.68
N ALA A 31 2.55 13.08 -2.98
CA ALA A 31 3.49 13.94 -3.72
C ALA A 31 3.14 14.05 -5.21
N TRP A 32 2.61 12.97 -5.80
CA TRP A 32 2.32 12.89 -7.24
C TRP A 32 0.89 13.32 -7.59
N ALA A 33 -0.11 12.80 -6.86
CA ALA A 33 -1.51 12.88 -7.25
C ALA A 33 -2.09 14.31 -7.32
N PRO A 34 -1.75 15.26 -6.42
CA PRO A 34 -2.26 16.63 -6.49
C PRO A 34 -1.75 17.37 -7.74
N ALA A 35 -0.49 17.15 -8.13
CA ALA A 35 0.10 17.81 -9.29
C ALA A 35 -0.51 17.35 -10.63
N HIS A 36 -1.20 16.21 -10.64
CA HIS A 36 -1.80 15.60 -11.83
C HIS A 36 -3.33 15.49 -11.74
N ASN A 37 -3.97 16.24 -10.82
CA ASN A 37 -5.42 16.18 -10.57
C ASN A 37 -5.96 14.74 -10.35
N ALA A 38 -5.11 13.86 -9.83
CA ALA A 38 -5.38 12.43 -9.66
C ALA A 38 -5.72 12.07 -8.20
N THR A 39 -5.97 13.07 -7.35
CA THR A 39 -6.16 12.87 -5.91
C THR A 39 -7.51 12.19 -5.64
N ASN A 40 -7.45 11.05 -4.97
CA ASN A 40 -8.61 10.28 -4.55
C ASN A 40 -8.57 10.06 -3.03
N ALA A 41 -9.53 10.67 -2.33
CA ALA A 41 -9.65 10.57 -0.87
C ALA A 41 -9.83 9.12 -0.38
N MET A 42 -10.42 8.23 -1.18
CA MET A 42 -10.61 6.83 -0.81
C MET A 42 -9.29 6.06 -0.80
N VAL A 43 -8.36 6.35 -1.73
CA VAL A 43 -7.01 5.75 -1.75
C VAL A 43 -6.24 6.20 -0.51
N VAL A 44 -6.30 7.49 -0.19
CA VAL A 44 -5.66 8.06 1.01
C VAL A 44 -6.24 7.43 2.27
N ALA A 45 -7.57 7.39 2.40
CA ALA A 45 -8.24 6.81 3.56
C ALA A 45 -7.87 5.35 3.76
N ALA A 46 -7.88 4.55 2.69
CA ALA A 46 -7.52 3.14 2.76
C ALA A 46 -6.06 2.93 3.22
N LEU A 47 -5.11 3.72 2.70
CA LEU A 47 -3.72 3.67 3.15
C LEU A 47 -3.58 4.08 4.63
N VAL A 48 -4.23 5.16 5.05
CA VAL A 48 -4.18 5.64 6.45
C VAL A 48 -4.78 4.61 7.40
N ILE A 49 -5.95 4.05 7.07
CA ILE A 49 -6.60 3.02 7.89
C ILE A 49 -5.69 1.78 7.98
N GLY A 50 -5.14 1.31 6.85
CA GLY A 50 -4.22 0.17 6.84
C GLY A 50 -2.97 0.41 7.70
N ILE A 51 -2.40 1.62 7.65
CA ILE A 51 -1.24 2.03 8.48
C ILE A 51 -1.61 1.95 9.96
N VAL A 52 -2.76 2.52 10.35
CA VAL A 52 -3.24 2.47 11.74
C VAL A 52 -3.44 1.02 12.20
N LEU A 53 -4.06 0.17 11.37
CA LEU A 53 -4.24 -1.24 11.66
C LEU A 53 -2.90 -1.96 11.85
N ASN A 54 -1.90 -1.70 11.00
CA ASN A 54 -0.55 -2.26 11.15
C ASN A 54 0.11 -1.85 12.47
N VAL A 55 -0.06 -0.59 12.90
CA VAL A 55 0.45 -0.12 14.20
C VAL A 55 -0.25 -0.86 15.34
N ILE A 56 -1.57 -1.09 15.24
CA ILE A 56 -2.31 -1.85 16.25
C ILE A 56 -1.85 -3.32 16.27
N ILE A 57 -1.60 -3.96 15.12
CA ILE A 57 -1.10 -5.34 15.04
C ILE A 57 0.22 -5.51 15.79
N MET A 58 1.09 -4.48 15.78
CA MET A 58 2.36 -4.53 16.50
C MET A 58 2.20 -4.59 18.02
N ILE A 59 1.02 -4.22 18.54
CA ILE A 59 0.66 -4.21 19.97
C ILE A 59 -0.27 -5.39 20.30
N LYS A 60 -1.17 -5.75 19.38
CA LYS A 60 -2.17 -6.82 19.50
C LYS A 60 -2.07 -7.76 18.32
N ASP A 61 -1.56 -8.96 18.55
CA ASP A 61 -1.41 -9.97 17.50
C ASP A 61 -2.75 -10.64 17.16
N GLU A 62 -3.54 -9.99 16.30
CA GLU A 62 -4.86 -10.46 15.88
C GLU A 62 -4.93 -10.66 14.36
N ASP A 63 -5.26 -11.87 13.92
CA ASP A 63 -5.32 -12.23 12.49
C ASP A 63 -6.37 -11.40 11.74
N LEU A 64 -7.50 -11.06 12.38
CA LEU A 64 -8.54 -10.26 11.76
C LEU A 64 -8.05 -8.85 11.41
N LEU A 65 -7.20 -8.26 12.26
CA LEU A 65 -6.61 -6.95 11.98
C LEU A 65 -5.68 -7.01 10.78
N LEU A 66 -4.93 -8.10 10.62
CA LEU A 66 -4.06 -8.31 9.48
C LEU A 66 -4.83 -8.48 8.17
N VAL A 67 -5.94 -9.23 8.21
CA VAL A 67 -6.85 -9.37 7.05
C VAL A 67 -7.42 -8.00 6.67
N ALA A 68 -7.88 -7.21 7.66
CA ALA A 68 -8.39 -5.87 7.42
C ALA A 68 -7.32 -4.92 6.83
N ALA A 69 -6.09 -4.96 7.34
CA ALA A 69 -4.97 -4.17 6.81
C ALA A 69 -4.66 -4.57 5.35
N THR A 70 -4.63 -5.88 5.06
CA THR A 70 -4.41 -6.42 3.71
C THR A 70 -5.51 -5.96 2.75
N ALA A 71 -6.77 -5.98 3.19
CA ALA A 71 -7.90 -5.51 2.38
C ALA A 71 -7.79 -4.01 2.08
N CYS A 72 -7.40 -3.19 3.06
CA CYS A 72 -7.19 -1.76 2.87
C CYS A 72 -6.09 -1.47 1.85
N TYR A 73 -4.93 -2.12 1.96
CA TYR A 73 -3.85 -1.91 1.00
C TYR A 73 -4.19 -2.45 -0.39
N SER A 74 -4.89 -3.60 -0.48
CA SER A 74 -5.34 -4.14 -1.75
C SER A 74 -6.31 -3.19 -2.44
N PHE A 75 -7.29 -2.66 -1.69
CA PHE A 75 -8.21 -1.65 -2.19
C PHE A 75 -7.46 -0.42 -2.70
N ALA A 76 -6.46 0.09 -1.96
CA ALA A 76 -5.67 1.25 -2.38
C ALA A 76 -4.96 1.01 -3.72
N VAL A 77 -4.32 -0.16 -3.91
CA VAL A 77 -3.65 -0.54 -5.16
C VAL A 77 -4.63 -0.52 -6.33
N PHE A 78 -5.72 -1.28 -6.21
CA PHE A 78 -6.66 -1.46 -7.31
C PHE A 78 -7.44 -0.18 -7.60
N ARG A 79 -7.80 0.58 -6.57
CA ARG A 79 -8.48 1.86 -6.74
C ARG A 79 -7.58 2.87 -7.45
N HIS A 80 -6.30 2.97 -7.07
CA HIS A 80 -5.30 3.81 -7.73
C HIS A 80 -5.14 3.44 -9.21
N LEU A 81 -5.02 2.16 -9.54
CA LEU A 81 -4.93 1.71 -10.94
C LEU A 81 -6.23 2.00 -11.72
N ALA A 82 -7.39 1.76 -11.10
CA ALA A 82 -8.69 1.99 -11.73
C ALA A 82 -8.96 3.47 -12.02
N ASP A 83 -8.49 4.39 -11.16
CA ASP A 83 -8.58 5.83 -11.43
C ASP A 83 -7.80 6.28 -12.67
N GLN A 84 -6.83 5.48 -13.11
CA GLN A 84 -5.86 5.87 -14.13
C GLN A 84 -6.00 5.10 -15.45
N VAL A 85 -7.10 4.36 -15.63
CA VAL A 85 -7.36 3.57 -16.85
C VAL A 85 -7.26 4.43 -18.12
N GLY A 86 -7.70 5.70 -18.06
CA GLY A 86 -7.58 6.64 -19.18
C GLY A 86 -6.12 6.84 -19.64
N SER A 87 -5.21 7.06 -18.70
CA SER A 87 -3.77 7.22 -18.98
C SER A 87 -3.15 5.96 -19.60
N PHE A 88 -3.61 4.77 -19.19
CA PHE A 88 -3.17 3.52 -19.81
C PHE A 88 -3.68 3.37 -21.25
N VAL A 89 -4.98 3.64 -21.49
CA VAL A 89 -5.57 3.59 -22.84
C VAL A 89 -4.84 4.54 -23.78
N ASP A 90 -4.61 5.77 -23.34
CA ASP A 90 -3.87 6.79 -24.09
C ASP A 90 -2.45 6.32 -24.46
N ALA A 91 -1.71 5.77 -23.50
CA ALA A 91 -0.37 5.24 -23.74
C ALA A 91 -0.34 4.05 -24.70
N PHE A 92 -1.32 3.14 -24.62
CA PHE A 92 -1.40 1.99 -25.54
C PHE A 92 -1.76 2.40 -26.96
N GLN A 93 -2.63 3.39 -27.11
CA GLN A 93 -3.12 3.84 -28.42
C GLN A 93 -2.23 4.92 -29.05
N GLY A 94 -1.28 5.48 -28.29
CA GLY A 94 -0.43 6.58 -28.76
C GLY A 94 -1.19 7.89 -28.92
N ILE A 95 -2.24 8.09 -28.12
CA ILE A 95 -3.07 9.31 -28.09
C ILE A 95 -2.98 9.99 -26.72
N ASN A 96 -3.62 11.14 -26.55
CA ASN A 96 -3.67 11.85 -25.27
C ASN A 96 -5.03 12.55 -25.09
N MET A 97 -6.08 11.76 -24.84
CA MET A 97 -7.47 12.23 -24.81
C MET A 97 -8.21 11.95 -23.49
N PHE A 98 -7.83 10.91 -22.75
CA PHE A 98 -8.54 10.47 -21.54
C PHE A 98 -7.78 10.76 -20.25
N GLY A 99 -6.45 10.76 -20.30
CA GLY A 99 -5.56 10.95 -19.16
C GLY A 99 -4.23 11.54 -19.59
N ASP A 100 -3.14 11.09 -18.95
CA ASP A 100 -1.78 11.50 -19.27
C ASP A 100 -0.90 10.28 -19.52
N ALA A 101 -0.68 9.97 -20.79
CA ALA A 101 0.14 8.84 -21.23
C ALA A 101 1.58 8.89 -20.71
N THR A 102 2.12 10.08 -20.45
CA THR A 102 3.51 10.26 -20.00
C THR A 102 3.70 9.81 -18.55
N GLN A 103 2.62 9.76 -17.76
CA GLN A 103 2.65 9.44 -16.34
C GLN A 103 2.46 7.96 -16.02
N VAL A 104 2.22 7.11 -17.02
CA VAL A 104 1.99 5.66 -16.81
C VAL A 104 3.12 5.02 -16.01
N GLY A 105 4.38 5.39 -16.28
CA GLY A 105 5.52 4.89 -15.50
C GLY A 105 5.43 5.25 -14.00
N ASN A 106 5.01 6.47 -13.67
CA ASN A 106 4.82 6.91 -12.29
C ASN A 106 3.64 6.20 -11.62
N ILE A 107 2.52 6.08 -12.34
CA ILE A 107 1.31 5.37 -11.88
C ILE A 107 1.67 3.92 -11.50
N VAL A 108 2.35 3.21 -12.39
CA VAL A 108 2.79 1.82 -12.17
C VAL A 108 3.81 1.74 -11.03
N SER A 109 4.78 2.66 -10.97
CA SER A 109 5.77 2.67 -9.91
C SER A 109 5.14 2.84 -8.52
N ILE A 110 4.14 3.72 -8.37
CA ILE A 110 3.39 3.89 -7.12
C ILE A 110 2.60 2.61 -6.80
N ALA A 111 1.92 2.03 -7.79
CA ALA A 111 1.14 0.80 -7.62
C ALA A 111 2.01 -0.38 -7.18
N ILE A 112 3.23 -0.51 -7.71
CA ILE A 112 4.19 -1.56 -7.31
C ILE A 112 4.56 -1.41 -5.83
N VAL A 113 4.87 -0.20 -5.37
CA VAL A 113 5.21 0.02 -3.95
C VAL A 113 4.02 -0.30 -3.05
N MET A 114 2.81 0.12 -3.42
CA MET A 114 1.59 -0.27 -2.70
C MET A 114 1.40 -1.79 -2.70
N GLY A 115 1.62 -2.45 -3.84
CA GLY A 115 1.50 -3.89 -4.01
C GLY A 115 2.51 -4.69 -3.17
N ILE A 116 3.74 -4.20 -3.00
CA ILE A 116 4.72 -4.79 -2.07
C ILE A 116 4.15 -4.77 -0.64
N GLY A 117 3.47 -3.69 -0.24
CA GLY A 117 2.80 -3.61 1.06
C GLY A 117 1.76 -4.72 1.26
N VAL A 118 0.95 -4.98 0.24
CA VAL A 118 -0.03 -6.08 0.22
C VAL A 118 0.66 -7.43 0.36
N LEU A 119 1.72 -7.69 -0.41
CA LEU A 119 2.45 -8.96 -0.34
C LEU A 119 3.06 -9.18 1.05
N LEU A 120 3.61 -8.13 1.67
CA LEU A 120 4.19 -8.21 3.01
C LEU A 120 3.13 -8.52 4.07
N THR A 121 1.93 -7.96 3.99
CA THR A 121 0.85 -8.30 4.93
C THR A 121 0.33 -9.73 4.71
N ILE A 122 0.25 -10.20 3.47
CA ILE A 122 -0.11 -11.60 3.16
C ILE A 122 0.94 -12.55 3.74
N ILE A 123 2.23 -12.32 3.45
CA ILE A 123 3.33 -13.15 3.96
C ILE A 123 3.32 -13.16 5.49
N SER A 124 3.09 -12.02 6.12
CA SER A 124 2.95 -11.91 7.57
C SER A 124 1.79 -12.72 8.15
N GLY A 125 0.78 -13.07 7.35
CA GLY A 125 -0.35 -13.90 7.76
C GLY A 125 0.00 -15.38 7.86
N PHE A 126 1.02 -15.82 7.11
CA PHE A 126 1.48 -17.20 7.10
C PHE A 126 2.67 -17.46 8.03
N LEU A 127 3.27 -16.40 8.60
CA LEU A 127 4.41 -16.50 9.50
C LEU A 127 3.97 -16.22 10.93
N ARG A 128 4.51 -16.97 11.90
CA ARG A 128 4.36 -16.63 13.33
C ARG A 128 4.88 -15.22 13.56
N ARG A 129 4.15 -14.41 14.32
CA ARG A 129 4.53 -13.03 14.64
C ARG A 129 5.13 -12.92 16.05
N GLU A 130 4.84 -13.87 16.92
CA GLU A 130 5.48 -14.06 18.23
C GLU A 130 6.30 -15.36 18.29
N VAL A 131 7.41 -15.34 19.03
CA VAL A 131 8.31 -16.50 19.29
C VAL A 131 7.87 -17.26 20.54
#